data_AF-A0A0C1RRU3-F1
#
_entry.id   AF-A0A0C1RRU3-F1
#
_cell.length_a   1.000
_cell.length_b   1.000
_cell.length_c   1.000
_cell.angle_alpha   90.00
_cell.angle_beta   90.00
_cell.angle_gamma   90.00
#
_symmetry.space_group_name_H-M   'P 1'
#
loop_
_entity.id
_entity.type
_entity.pdbx_description
1 polymer ?
#
loop_
_entity_poly.entity_id
_entity_poly.type
_entity_poly.pdbx_seq_one_letter_code
_entity_poly.pdbx_strand_id
1 'polypeptide(L)'
;MKNLKQSFTLIEILVVIVVIGILSGLILVGVNSFSKDARDSKRIAEITRIRNAIWSTSNMGVNGYPVTPDQGSGSRATCCLGIGDTNCSAIETAIGGTIPKDPSYTGTNKEWCYFYKSDGITFDIYAKLEGEGTISLSESTVTAKKKGTTDGCESGWINTGLGFCVMQYEAKCPEGDDIGSDGCAYAVSRSGGTPWTNISQINAAVACKAIGAHLINNAEWMAIARDIESVGTNWTGGSVGSGVLKRGNVGDTVTGNYNGADPEAGVTNSLATLYLFNGQTIHHFSGNVWEWVDYTIGTGSAPSQQPQAPTSAWAALNSKDVTNWGTVFGYDNVGPKNKNYGTTSYGAGAIWYNNTDVALRALGRGGGWDSTSGAGVFALILGSSPTDTGANGGFRCAR
;
A
#
# COMPACT_ATOMS: atom_id res chain seq x y z
N MET A 1 73.81 6.50 -3.44
CA MET A 1 72.59 7.32 -3.64
C MET A 1 71.94 7.52 -2.28
N LYS A 2 71.88 8.75 -1.75
CA LYS A 2 71.28 9.04 -0.44
C LYS A 2 69.77 9.23 -0.62
N ASN A 3 68.97 8.36 -0.01
CA ASN A 3 67.52 8.51 0.09
C ASN A 3 67.20 9.66 1.06
N LEU A 4 66.62 10.75 0.55
CA LEU A 4 66.03 11.80 1.38
C LEU A 4 64.69 11.28 1.91
N LYS A 5 64.65 10.93 3.20
CA LYS A 5 63.38 10.65 3.89
C LYS A 5 62.59 11.95 3.97
N GLN A 6 61.48 12.03 3.24
CA GLN A 6 60.50 13.10 3.38
C GLN A 6 59.92 13.01 4.80
N SER A 7 60.21 14.00 5.64
CA SER A 7 59.60 14.14 6.96
C SER A 7 58.47 15.15 6.86
N PHE A 8 57.29 14.79 7.38
CA PHE A 8 56.11 15.65 7.41
C PHE A 8 56.40 16.94 8.17
N THR A 9 55.88 18.05 7.67
CA THR A 9 56.08 19.37 8.27
C THR A 9 55.08 19.62 9.39
N LEU A 10 55.46 20.47 10.34
CA LEU A 10 54.64 20.81 11.50
C LEU A 10 53.30 21.45 11.09
N ILE A 11 53.28 22.18 9.96
CA ILE A 11 52.07 22.80 9.41
C ILE A 11 51.09 21.77 8.84
N GLU A 12 51.58 20.68 8.23
CA GLU A 12 50.71 19.61 7.72
C GLU A 12 49.99 18.87 8.85
N ILE A 13 50.70 18.58 9.95
CA ILE A 13 50.07 17.95 11.12
C ILE A 13 49.07 18.90 11.79
N LEU A 14 49.37 20.20 11.83
CA LEU A 14 48.48 21.21 12.43
C LEU A 14 47.17 21.38 11.66
N VAL A 15 47.21 21.35 10.32
CA VAL A 15 45.99 21.41 9.50
C VAL A 15 45.15 20.15 9.69
N VAL A 16 45.78 18.98 9.78
CA VAL A 16 45.08 17.70 9.96
C VAL A 16 44.32 17.66 11.29
N ILE A 17 44.93 18.09 12.40
CA ILE A 17 44.23 18.10 13.70
C ILE A 17 43.06 19.10 13.73
N VAL A 18 43.18 20.24 13.01
CA VAL A 18 42.08 21.22 12.88
C VAL A 18 40.93 20.65 12.06
N VAL A 19 41.23 20.00 10.92
CA VAL A 19 40.23 19.37 10.06
C VAL A 19 39.53 18.20 10.77
N ILE A 20 40.28 17.35 11.48
CA ILE A 20 39.70 16.27 12.29
C ILE A 20 38.85 16.85 13.42
N GLY A 21 39.27 17.93 14.09
CA GLY A 21 38.49 18.59 15.12
C GLY A 21 37.14 19.13 14.62
N ILE A 22 37.13 19.78 13.44
CA ILE A 22 35.91 20.30 12.81
C ILE A 22 35.00 19.14 12.37
N LEU A 23 35.56 18.12 11.72
CA LEU A 23 34.80 16.95 11.27
C LEU A 23 34.22 16.15 12.45
N SER A 24 34.95 16.05 13.57
CA SER A 24 34.49 15.35 14.78
C SER A 24 33.32 16.05 15.45
N GLY A 25 33.27 17.38 15.39
CA GLY A 25 32.17 18.18 15.95
C GLY A 25 30.83 18.01 15.23
N LEU A 26 30.83 17.57 13.96
CA LEU A 26 29.64 17.49 13.11
C LEU A 26 28.94 16.12 13.13
N ILE A 27 29.50 15.11 13.81
CA ILE A 27 28.98 13.73 13.76
C ILE A 27 27.89 13.45 14.81
N LEU A 28 27.69 14.33 15.80
CA LEU A 28 26.93 13.99 17.02
C LEU A 28 25.47 14.44 17.08
N VAL A 29 24.80 14.73 15.95
CA VAL A 29 23.37 15.13 15.96
C VAL A 29 22.43 14.16 15.22
N GLY A 30 22.96 13.12 14.55
CA GLY A 30 22.12 12.22 13.73
C GLY A 30 21.73 10.88 14.37
N VAL A 31 22.57 10.28 15.21
CA VAL A 31 22.48 8.82 15.47
C VAL A 31 21.35 8.42 16.43
N ASN A 32 20.92 9.33 17.32
CA ASN A 32 19.88 9.03 18.31
C ASN A 32 18.46 9.08 17.71
N SER A 33 18.19 10.00 16.78
CA SER A 33 16.88 10.16 16.12
C SER A 33 16.56 8.99 15.18
N PHE A 34 17.53 8.52 14.38
CA PHE A 34 17.33 7.37 13.47
C PHE A 34 16.93 6.09 14.22
N SER A 35 17.46 5.89 15.43
CA SER A 35 17.12 4.71 16.24
C SER A 35 15.67 4.77 16.75
N LYS A 36 15.19 5.98 17.09
CA LYS A 36 13.85 6.24 17.59
C LYS A 36 12.81 6.09 16.47
N ASP A 37 13.09 6.63 15.29
CA ASP A 37 12.22 6.49 14.12
C ASP A 37 12.11 5.02 13.67
N ALA A 38 13.21 4.26 13.69
CA ALA A 38 13.19 2.83 13.40
C ALA A 38 12.35 2.02 14.41
N ARG A 39 12.42 2.37 15.70
CA ARG A 39 11.58 1.73 16.74
C ARG A 39 10.11 2.11 16.58
N ASP A 40 9.80 3.36 16.25
CA ASP A 40 8.42 3.80 15.97
C ASP A 40 7.84 3.12 14.72
N SER A 41 8.60 3.01 13.63
CA SER A 41 8.17 2.24 12.45
C SER A 41 7.91 0.77 12.80
N LYS A 42 8.76 0.17 13.64
CA LYS A 42 8.55 -1.19 14.14
C LYS A 42 7.27 -1.29 14.99
N ARG A 43 7.00 -0.33 15.87
CA ARG A 43 5.74 -0.27 16.66
C ARG A 43 4.52 -0.21 15.76
N ILE A 44 4.55 0.62 14.73
CA ILE A 44 3.44 0.77 13.78
C ILE A 44 3.19 -0.54 13.03
N ALA A 45 4.25 -1.20 12.55
CA ALA A 45 4.12 -2.49 11.88
C ALA A 45 3.57 -3.59 12.82
N GLU A 46 4.09 -3.66 14.05
CA GLU A 46 3.69 -4.67 15.04
C GLU A 46 2.24 -4.45 15.52
N ILE A 47 1.86 -3.22 15.87
CA ILE A 47 0.49 -2.94 16.32
C ILE A 47 -0.53 -3.19 15.20
N THR A 48 -0.18 -2.92 13.94
CA THR A 48 -1.01 -3.22 12.77
C THR A 48 -1.16 -4.73 12.57
N ARG A 49 -0.06 -5.49 12.73
CA ARG A 49 -0.10 -6.95 12.64
C ARG A 49 -0.96 -7.56 13.74
N ILE A 50 -0.84 -7.06 14.98
CA ILE A 50 -1.68 -7.49 16.10
C ILE A 50 -3.14 -7.18 15.79
N ARG A 51 -3.47 -5.95 15.37
CA ARG A 51 -4.83 -5.56 14.99
C ARG A 51 -5.43 -6.48 13.93
N ASN A 52 -4.67 -6.82 12.89
CA ASN A 52 -5.14 -7.72 11.84
C ASN A 52 -5.35 -9.16 12.35
N ALA A 53 -4.54 -9.61 13.32
CA ALA A 53 -4.76 -10.89 13.98
C ALA A 53 -6.09 -10.88 14.77
N ILE A 54 -6.36 -9.82 15.54
CA ILE A 54 -7.62 -9.63 16.27
C ILE A 54 -8.82 -9.71 15.32
N TRP A 55 -8.74 -9.01 14.19
CA TRP A 55 -9.75 -9.07 13.14
C TRP A 55 -9.93 -10.47 12.58
N SER A 56 -8.84 -11.16 12.25
CA SER A 56 -8.89 -12.52 11.72
C SER A 56 -9.53 -13.49 12.71
N THR A 57 -9.15 -13.43 13.99
CA THR A 57 -9.65 -14.35 15.02
C THR A 57 -11.12 -14.13 15.33
N SER A 58 -11.58 -12.88 15.25
CA SER A 58 -12.98 -12.51 15.51
C SER A 58 -13.88 -12.60 14.28
N ASN A 59 -13.37 -13.13 13.16
CA ASN A 59 -14.07 -13.13 11.88
C ASN A 59 -14.62 -11.73 11.53
N MET A 60 -13.74 -10.72 11.64
CA MET A 60 -14.05 -9.31 11.44
C MET A 60 -15.22 -8.78 12.30
N GLY A 61 -15.34 -9.29 13.54
CA GLY A 61 -16.35 -8.86 14.50
C GLY A 61 -17.62 -9.71 14.51
N VAL A 62 -17.80 -10.66 13.57
CA VAL A 62 -18.96 -11.57 13.55
C VAL A 62 -19.03 -12.42 14.82
N ASN A 63 -17.89 -12.83 15.35
CA ASN A 63 -17.80 -13.64 16.57
C ASN A 63 -17.63 -12.79 17.84
N GLY A 64 -17.67 -11.46 17.73
CA GLY A 64 -17.27 -10.54 18.78
C GLY A 64 -15.75 -10.49 18.99
N TYR A 65 -15.28 -9.42 19.62
CA TYR A 65 -13.87 -9.24 19.97
C TYR A 65 -13.55 -9.84 21.34
N PRO A 66 -12.32 -10.33 21.58
CA PRO A 66 -11.98 -10.89 22.88
C PRO A 66 -12.11 -9.83 23.98
N VAL A 67 -13.05 -10.04 24.89
CA VAL A 67 -13.41 -9.08 25.92
C VAL A 67 -12.30 -8.90 26.94
N THR A 68 -12.05 -7.65 27.32
CA THR A 68 -11.24 -7.34 28.51
C THR A 68 -12.11 -7.29 29.77
N PRO A 69 -11.56 -7.56 30.98
CA PRO A 69 -12.33 -7.65 32.21
C PRO A 69 -13.17 -6.39 32.50
N ASP A 70 -14.40 -6.61 32.99
CA ASP A 70 -15.28 -5.56 33.50
C ASP A 70 -14.72 -4.98 34.81
N GLN A 71 -14.63 -3.66 34.93
CA GLN A 71 -14.23 -2.95 36.15
C GLN A 71 -15.43 -2.31 36.87
N GLY A 72 -16.65 -2.57 36.42
CA GLY A 72 -17.89 -1.97 36.91
C GLY A 72 -18.42 -0.85 36.02
N SER A 73 -19.74 -0.66 36.03
CA SER A 73 -20.46 0.44 35.35
C SER A 73 -20.14 0.59 33.86
N GLY A 74 -19.88 -0.52 33.16
CA GLY A 74 -19.55 -0.52 31.72
C GLY A 74 -18.09 -0.20 31.40
N SER A 75 -17.24 0.08 32.40
CA SER A 75 -15.82 0.33 32.18
C SER A 75 -15.05 -0.97 31.95
N ARG A 76 -14.21 -1.03 30.90
CA ARG A 76 -13.34 -2.18 30.61
C ARG A 76 -11.90 -1.91 31.04
N ALA A 77 -11.23 -2.91 31.60
CA ALA A 77 -9.81 -2.85 31.92
C ALA A 77 -8.98 -2.71 30.63
N THR A 78 -7.95 -1.87 30.66
CA THR A 78 -6.90 -1.91 29.62
C THR A 78 -5.84 -2.91 30.06
N CYS A 79 -5.36 -3.74 29.13
CA CYS A 79 -4.32 -4.73 29.40
C CYS A 79 -3.09 -4.51 28.51
N CYS A 80 -1.91 -5.00 28.92
CA CYS A 80 -0.68 -4.95 28.12
C CYS A 80 -0.36 -6.31 27.49
N LEU A 81 -0.29 -6.34 26.16
CA LEU A 81 -0.08 -7.55 25.36
C LEU A 81 1.39 -8.01 25.35
N GLY A 82 1.61 -9.31 25.25
CA GLY A 82 2.92 -9.93 25.04
C GLY A 82 3.80 -10.02 26.29
N ILE A 83 3.27 -9.64 27.45
CA ILE A 83 4.02 -9.58 28.72
C ILE A 83 3.46 -10.51 29.82
N GLY A 84 2.39 -11.26 29.53
CA GLY A 84 1.72 -12.12 30.51
C GLY A 84 0.79 -11.37 31.47
N ASP A 85 0.20 -10.26 31.03
CA ASP A 85 -0.85 -9.56 31.79
C ASP A 85 -2.13 -10.43 31.82
N THR A 86 -2.60 -10.79 33.01
CA THR A 86 -3.78 -11.66 33.16
C THR A 86 -5.04 -11.06 32.53
N ASN A 87 -5.12 -9.72 32.44
CA ASN A 87 -6.24 -9.03 31.80
C ASN A 87 -6.25 -9.21 30.27
N CYS A 88 -5.13 -9.64 29.67
CA CYS A 88 -5.01 -9.94 28.24
C CYS A 88 -5.21 -11.45 27.91
N SER A 89 -5.48 -12.31 28.89
CA SER A 89 -5.49 -13.77 28.66
C SER A 89 -6.45 -14.20 27.52
N ALA A 90 -7.63 -13.57 27.43
CA ALA A 90 -8.61 -13.88 26.40
C ALA A 90 -8.12 -13.53 24.98
N ILE A 91 -7.51 -12.36 24.82
CA ILE A 91 -6.99 -11.88 23.53
C ILE A 91 -5.72 -12.63 23.11
N GLU A 92 -4.81 -12.91 24.04
CA GLU A 92 -3.58 -13.67 23.75
C GLU A 92 -3.87 -15.12 23.37
N THR A 93 -4.86 -15.75 24.04
CA THR A 93 -5.33 -17.09 23.67
C THR A 93 -6.00 -17.10 22.30
N ALA A 94 -6.79 -16.07 21.98
CA ALA A 94 -7.48 -15.97 20.69
C ALA A 94 -6.51 -15.77 19.51
N ILE A 95 -5.52 -14.89 19.65
CA ILE A 95 -4.48 -14.63 18.62
C ILE A 95 -3.62 -15.88 18.41
N GLY A 96 -3.22 -16.55 19.50
CA GLY A 96 -2.33 -17.69 19.44
C GLY A 96 -0.89 -17.32 19.06
N GLY A 97 0.07 -18.11 19.54
CA GLY A 97 1.50 -17.86 19.30
C GLY A 97 2.08 -16.71 20.12
N THR A 98 3.27 -16.25 19.74
CA THR A 98 4.03 -15.26 20.52
C THR A 98 3.72 -13.84 20.03
N ILE A 99 3.18 -13.00 20.92
CA ILE A 99 3.00 -11.56 20.65
C ILE A 99 4.32 -10.84 20.95
N PRO A 100 4.84 -10.01 20.01
CA PRO A 100 6.07 -9.25 20.25
C PRO A 100 5.87 -8.23 21.37
N LYS A 101 6.93 -8.00 22.13
CA LYS A 101 7.02 -6.90 23.10
C LYS A 101 7.50 -5.65 22.37
N ASP A 102 7.00 -4.49 22.81
CA ASP A 102 7.51 -3.20 22.32
C ASP A 102 9.04 -3.14 22.46
N PRO A 103 9.77 -2.62 21.47
CA PRO A 103 11.23 -2.52 21.50
C PRO A 103 11.82 -1.77 22.69
N SER A 104 11.05 -0.88 23.33
CA SER A 104 11.45 -0.10 24.50
C SER A 104 10.88 -0.63 25.81
N TYR A 105 10.12 -1.74 25.79
CA TYR A 105 9.65 -2.36 27.01
C TYR A 105 10.78 -3.12 27.75
N THR A 106 10.93 -2.84 29.03
CA THR A 106 12.00 -3.34 29.92
C THR A 106 11.47 -4.23 31.05
N GLY A 107 10.16 -4.53 31.07
CA GLY A 107 9.52 -5.33 32.12
C GLY A 107 8.77 -4.51 33.17
N THR A 108 9.15 -3.25 33.38
CA THR A 108 8.56 -2.39 34.43
C THR A 108 7.90 -1.13 33.87
N ASN A 109 8.37 -0.63 32.73
CA ASN A 109 7.88 0.58 32.07
C ASN A 109 6.67 0.30 31.18
N LYS A 110 5.52 0.07 31.83
CA LYS A 110 4.26 -0.29 31.14
C LYS A 110 3.79 0.75 30.12
N GLU A 111 4.25 1.99 30.17
CA GLU A 111 3.92 3.00 29.15
C GLU A 111 4.44 2.66 27.75
N TRP A 112 5.40 1.73 27.64
CA TRP A 112 5.90 1.17 26.38
C TRP A 112 5.25 -0.18 26.08
N CYS A 113 3.97 -0.36 26.42
CA CYS A 113 3.22 -1.57 26.08
C CYS A 113 2.39 -1.39 24.81
N TYR A 114 2.07 -2.52 24.17
CA TYR A 114 0.91 -2.61 23.29
C TYR A 114 -0.34 -2.78 24.15
N PHE A 115 -1.13 -1.73 24.28
CA PHE A 115 -2.32 -1.73 25.11
C PHE A 115 -3.54 -2.19 24.33
N TYR A 116 -4.37 -3.03 24.93
CA TYR A 116 -5.63 -3.50 24.35
C TYR A 116 -6.79 -3.32 25.32
N LYS A 117 -7.96 -2.97 24.77
CA LYS A 117 -9.23 -2.85 25.49
C LYS A 117 -10.37 -3.24 24.56
N SER A 118 -11.32 -4.03 25.05
CA SER A 118 -12.53 -4.38 24.29
C SER A 118 -13.73 -4.64 25.18
N ASP A 119 -14.90 -4.23 24.70
CA ASP A 119 -16.21 -4.52 25.28
C ASP A 119 -16.92 -5.72 24.61
N GLY A 120 -16.28 -6.35 23.62
CA GLY A 120 -16.81 -7.49 22.87
C GLY A 120 -17.49 -7.11 21.55
N ILE A 121 -17.83 -5.83 21.38
CA ILE A 121 -18.43 -5.28 20.15
C ILE A 121 -17.42 -4.42 19.40
N THR A 122 -16.63 -3.65 20.13
CA THR A 122 -15.56 -2.76 19.67
C THR A 122 -14.26 -3.09 20.39
N PHE A 123 -13.13 -2.66 19.82
CA PHE A 123 -11.86 -2.73 20.51
C PHE A 123 -10.96 -1.57 20.15
N ASP A 124 -10.12 -1.19 21.09
CA ASP A 124 -9.01 -0.27 20.89
C ASP A 124 -7.70 -1.00 21.19
N ILE A 125 -6.72 -0.82 20.30
CA ILE A 125 -5.33 -1.17 20.53
C ILE A 125 -4.45 0.06 20.35
N TYR A 126 -3.56 0.38 21.28
CA TYR A 126 -2.71 1.56 21.14
C TYR A 126 -1.30 1.37 21.69
N ALA A 127 -0.37 2.16 21.18
CA ALA A 127 1.02 2.21 21.65
C ALA A 127 1.52 3.65 21.69
N LYS A 128 2.42 3.92 22.64
CA LYS A 128 3.15 5.19 22.72
C LYS A 128 4.25 5.21 21.65
N LEU A 129 4.43 6.36 21.00
CA LEU A 129 5.56 6.59 20.11
C LEU A 129 6.65 7.39 20.82
N GLU A 130 7.90 7.08 20.53
CA GLU A 130 9.05 7.87 20.98
C GLU A 130 9.06 9.24 20.33
N GLY A 131 8.54 9.34 19.10
CA GLY A 131 8.27 10.52 18.27
C GLY A 131 7.52 11.67 18.94
N GLU A 132 6.84 11.37 20.05
CA GLU A 132 5.66 12.05 20.60
C GLU A 132 4.34 11.57 19.99
N GLY A 133 3.34 11.32 20.86
CA GLY A 133 2.00 10.87 20.49
C GLY A 133 1.73 9.39 20.76
N THR A 134 0.58 8.92 20.27
CA THR A 134 0.14 7.52 20.33
C THR A 134 -0.40 7.10 18.97
N ILE A 135 -0.15 5.85 18.60
CA ILE A 135 -0.88 5.18 17.52
C ILE A 135 -2.05 4.42 18.14
N SER A 136 -3.28 4.61 17.61
CA SER A 136 -4.49 3.93 18.07
C SER A 136 -5.20 3.24 16.90
N LEU A 137 -5.23 1.92 17.00
CA LEU A 137 -5.93 0.87 16.26
C LEU A 137 -7.37 0.65 16.73
N SER A 138 -8.42 0.61 15.90
CA SER A 138 -9.72 0.06 16.33
C SER A 138 -10.38 -0.85 15.30
N GLU A 139 -11.59 -1.34 15.60
CA GLU A 139 -12.39 -2.19 14.70
C GLU A 139 -12.85 -1.48 13.43
N SER A 140 -12.88 -0.15 13.44
CA SER A 140 -13.45 0.67 12.37
C SER A 140 -12.58 1.87 12.00
N THR A 141 -11.54 2.20 12.77
CA THR A 141 -10.72 3.40 12.59
C THR A 141 -9.22 3.15 12.79
N VAL A 142 -8.39 3.80 11.96
CA VAL A 142 -6.96 4.03 12.20
C VAL A 142 -6.85 5.47 12.70
N THR A 143 -6.79 5.70 14.01
CA THR A 143 -6.56 7.04 14.55
C THR A 143 -5.09 7.15 14.98
N ALA A 144 -4.20 7.47 14.03
CA ALA A 144 -2.86 7.92 14.35
C ALA A 144 -2.92 9.42 14.66
N LYS A 145 -2.80 9.83 15.94
CA LYS A 145 -2.57 11.24 16.26
C LYS A 145 -1.06 11.51 16.26
N LYS A 146 -0.52 11.77 15.07
CA LYS A 146 0.78 12.44 14.89
C LYS A 146 0.51 13.94 14.69
N LYS A 147 0.95 14.82 15.61
CA LYS A 147 0.84 16.27 15.40
C LYS A 147 2.10 16.79 14.72
N GLY A 148 1.99 17.05 13.42
CA GLY A 148 2.88 17.95 12.70
C GLY A 148 3.94 17.29 11.82
N THR A 149 3.66 17.26 10.52
CA THR A 149 4.64 17.26 9.40
C THR A 149 5.62 16.10 9.31
N THR A 150 5.14 14.99 8.76
CA THR A 150 5.68 14.16 7.65
C THR A 150 5.15 12.76 7.88
N ASP A 151 4.39 12.25 6.92
CA ASP A 151 3.63 11.00 7.00
C ASP A 151 4.50 9.73 7.13
N GLY A 152 5.79 9.87 7.45
CA GLY A 152 6.79 8.81 7.32
C GLY A 152 7.14 8.49 5.87
N CYS A 153 6.33 9.00 4.93
CA CYS A 153 6.53 8.92 3.50
C CYS A 153 7.09 10.25 2.98
N GLU A 154 7.95 10.18 1.98
CA GLU A 154 8.53 11.36 1.34
C GLU A 154 7.49 12.13 0.49
N SER A 155 7.84 13.33 0.05
CA SER A 155 6.96 14.13 -0.82
C SER A 155 6.59 13.34 -2.08
N GLY A 156 5.32 13.38 -2.46
CA GLY A 156 4.78 12.58 -3.57
C GLY A 156 4.36 11.17 -3.16
N TRP A 157 4.53 10.78 -1.90
CA TRP A 157 4.09 9.49 -1.37
C TRP A 157 3.07 9.69 -0.25
N ILE A 158 2.15 8.75 -0.13
CA ILE A 158 1.15 8.74 0.93
C ILE A 158 1.39 7.57 1.88
N ASN A 159 1.15 7.82 3.16
CA ASN A 159 1.03 6.75 4.13
C ASN A 159 -0.35 6.14 3.99
N THR A 160 -0.41 4.87 3.62
CA THR A 160 -1.70 4.20 3.39
C THR A 160 -2.49 3.98 4.68
N GLY A 161 -1.85 4.04 5.86
CA GLY A 161 -2.44 3.54 7.11
C GLY A 161 -2.53 2.01 7.16
N LEU A 162 -2.02 1.32 6.13
CA LEU A 162 -2.02 -0.14 5.98
C LEU A 162 -0.63 -0.75 6.25
N GLY A 163 0.32 0.07 6.71
CA GLY A 163 1.67 -0.35 7.10
C GLY A 163 2.75 -0.13 6.04
N PHE A 164 2.46 0.57 4.95
CA PHE A 164 3.43 0.89 3.88
C PHE A 164 3.15 2.26 3.24
N CYS A 165 4.17 2.82 2.59
CA CYS A 165 4.06 4.04 1.79
C CYS A 165 3.85 3.67 0.32
N VAL A 166 3.04 4.44 -0.40
CA VAL A 166 2.84 4.26 -1.85
C VAL A 166 2.94 5.59 -2.56
N MET A 167 3.41 5.59 -3.81
CA MET A 167 3.36 6.78 -4.66
C MET A 167 1.92 7.29 -4.75
N GLN A 168 1.73 8.59 -4.53
CA GLN A 168 0.43 9.26 -4.56
C GLN A 168 -0.15 9.33 -5.97
N TYR A 169 0.73 9.54 -6.96
CA TYR A 169 0.42 9.60 -8.38
C TYR A 169 1.06 8.39 -9.08
N GLU A 170 0.61 8.07 -10.28
CA GLU A 170 1.34 7.14 -11.17
C GLU A 170 2.79 7.63 -11.33
N ALA A 171 3.71 6.67 -11.44
CA ALA A 171 5.15 6.94 -11.55
C ALA A 171 5.44 7.78 -12.80
N LYS A 172 6.38 8.71 -12.67
CA LYS A 172 6.83 9.62 -13.72
C LYS A 172 8.34 9.63 -13.80
N CYS A 173 8.84 10.23 -14.87
CA CYS A 173 10.26 10.55 -14.99
C CYS A 173 10.63 11.79 -14.14
N PRO A 174 11.88 11.90 -13.64
CA PRO A 174 12.32 13.05 -12.84
C PRO A 174 12.27 14.38 -13.60
N GLU A 175 12.69 14.39 -14.87
CA GLU A 175 12.72 15.55 -15.77
C GLU A 175 12.45 15.10 -17.23
N GLY A 176 11.79 15.94 -18.05
CA GLY A 176 11.52 15.68 -19.48
C GLY A 176 10.11 15.16 -19.82
N ASP A 177 9.82 15.06 -21.13
CA ASP A 177 8.54 14.58 -21.70
C ASP A 177 8.43 13.05 -21.57
N ASP A 178 7.35 12.58 -20.92
CA ASP A 178 7.16 11.17 -20.55
C ASP A 178 6.67 10.26 -21.73
N ILE A 179 7.12 10.55 -22.96
CA ILE A 179 6.77 9.78 -24.18
C ILE A 179 8.04 9.49 -24.99
N GLY A 180 8.67 8.33 -24.78
CA GLY A 180 9.80 7.88 -25.59
C GLY A 180 10.61 6.77 -24.93
N SER A 181 11.10 5.83 -25.73
CA SER A 181 11.74 4.55 -25.37
C SER A 181 13.01 4.59 -24.52
N ASP A 182 13.49 5.76 -24.11
CA ASP A 182 14.72 5.91 -23.34
C ASP A 182 14.37 6.11 -21.86
N GLY A 183 14.10 4.98 -21.21
CA GLY A 183 13.66 4.89 -19.83
C GLY A 183 14.51 5.73 -18.87
N CYS A 184 13.82 6.45 -17.99
CA CYS A 184 14.44 7.27 -16.97
C CYS A 184 15.24 6.42 -15.97
N ALA A 185 16.22 7.02 -15.30
CA ALA A 185 17.10 6.28 -14.38
C ALA A 185 16.36 5.80 -13.12
N TYR A 186 15.33 6.50 -12.69
CA TYR A 186 14.55 6.21 -11.49
C TYR A 186 13.16 6.83 -11.54
N ALA A 187 12.22 6.26 -10.78
CA ALA A 187 10.84 6.73 -10.73
C ALA A 187 10.65 7.86 -9.71
N VAL A 188 9.78 8.84 -10.04
CA VAL A 188 9.30 9.86 -9.08
C VAL A 188 7.78 9.89 -9.06
N SER A 189 7.21 10.38 -7.95
CA SER A 189 5.78 10.66 -7.85
C SER A 189 5.56 12.14 -7.67
N ARG A 190 4.86 12.77 -8.62
CA ARG A 190 4.62 14.21 -8.66
C ARG A 190 3.26 14.50 -9.31
N SER A 191 2.69 15.64 -8.95
CA SER A 191 1.33 16.05 -9.34
C SER A 191 1.19 16.54 -10.78
N GLY A 192 2.29 16.93 -11.44
CA GLY A 192 2.34 17.33 -12.84
C GLY A 192 3.10 16.34 -13.72
N GLY A 193 3.06 16.53 -15.03
CA GLY A 193 3.66 15.63 -16.01
C GLY A 193 2.77 14.41 -16.31
N THR A 194 3.11 13.71 -17.38
CA THR A 194 2.44 12.48 -17.81
C THR A 194 3.00 11.27 -17.04
N PRO A 195 2.23 10.18 -16.88
CA PRO A 195 2.76 8.93 -16.34
C PRO A 195 3.85 8.37 -17.24
N TRP A 196 4.84 7.71 -16.65
CA TRP A 196 5.89 7.00 -17.36
C TRP A 196 5.32 5.69 -17.92
N THR A 197 5.05 5.68 -19.23
CA THR A 197 4.53 4.53 -19.96
C THR A 197 5.57 3.93 -20.91
N ASN A 198 5.18 2.95 -21.74
CA ASN A 198 6.10 2.21 -22.61
C ASN A 198 7.23 1.52 -21.83
N ILE A 199 6.94 1.09 -20.61
CA ILE A 199 7.85 0.39 -19.72
C ILE A 199 7.37 -1.04 -19.48
N SER A 200 8.29 -1.99 -19.39
CA SER A 200 7.97 -3.38 -19.07
C SER A 200 7.86 -3.57 -17.56
N GLN A 201 7.18 -4.62 -17.10
CA GLN A 201 7.08 -4.94 -15.68
C GLN A 201 8.47 -5.08 -15.03
N ILE A 202 9.40 -5.74 -15.72
CA ILE A 202 10.77 -5.94 -15.23
C ILE A 202 11.50 -4.60 -15.07
N ASN A 203 11.37 -3.70 -16.05
CA ASN A 203 12.01 -2.39 -15.98
C ASN A 203 11.34 -1.47 -14.95
N ALA A 204 10.02 -1.57 -14.76
CA ALA A 204 9.30 -0.86 -13.70
C ALA A 204 9.79 -1.29 -12.31
N ALA A 205 10.00 -2.60 -12.09
CA ALA A 205 10.59 -3.11 -10.86
C ALA A 205 12.02 -2.58 -10.63
N VAL A 206 12.85 -2.50 -11.67
CA VAL A 206 14.18 -1.89 -11.59
C VAL A 206 14.10 -0.40 -11.23
N ALA A 207 13.17 0.35 -11.85
CA ALA A 207 12.98 1.77 -11.59
C ALA A 207 12.55 2.05 -10.14
N CYS A 208 11.67 1.22 -9.56
CA CYS A 208 11.31 1.32 -8.14
C CYS A 208 12.48 0.92 -7.21
N LYS A 209 13.24 -0.13 -7.58
CA LYS A 209 14.40 -0.55 -6.79
C LYS A 209 15.51 0.51 -6.75
N ALA A 210 15.66 1.30 -7.81
CA ALA A 210 16.65 2.38 -7.91
C ALA A 210 16.46 3.46 -6.83
N ILE A 211 15.24 3.62 -6.29
CA ILE A 211 14.90 4.58 -5.22
C ILE A 211 14.73 3.91 -3.84
N GLY A 212 15.14 2.65 -3.69
CA GLY A 212 14.96 1.90 -2.45
C GLY A 212 13.51 1.47 -2.17
N ALA A 213 12.67 1.42 -3.20
CA ALA A 213 11.29 0.95 -3.15
C ALA A 213 11.14 -0.38 -3.92
N HIS A 214 9.92 -0.91 -3.99
CA HIS A 214 9.56 -2.03 -4.86
C HIS A 214 8.38 -1.65 -5.76
N LEU A 215 8.24 -2.37 -6.87
CA LEU A 215 7.02 -2.31 -7.68
C LEU A 215 5.87 -2.80 -6.80
N ILE A 216 4.75 -2.07 -6.77
CA ILE A 216 3.62 -2.43 -5.91
C ILE A 216 3.24 -3.89 -6.14
N ASN A 217 3.11 -4.67 -5.06
CA ASN A 217 2.71 -6.07 -5.18
C ASN A 217 1.19 -6.22 -5.14
N ASN A 218 0.70 -7.42 -5.45
CA ASN A 218 -0.73 -7.65 -5.57
C ASN A 218 -1.49 -7.47 -4.24
N ALA A 219 -0.87 -7.85 -3.13
CA ALA A 219 -1.48 -7.72 -1.81
C ALA A 219 -1.61 -6.25 -1.41
N GLU A 220 -0.60 -5.43 -1.70
CA GLU A 220 -0.62 -3.97 -1.47
C GLU A 220 -1.69 -3.29 -2.32
N TRP A 221 -1.76 -3.61 -3.62
CA TRP A 221 -2.81 -3.09 -4.50
C TRP A 221 -4.20 -3.41 -3.95
N MET A 222 -4.43 -4.67 -3.59
CA MET A 222 -5.72 -5.12 -3.09
C MET A 222 -6.06 -4.51 -1.73
N ALA A 223 -5.07 -4.28 -0.86
CA ALA A 223 -5.27 -3.61 0.41
C ALA A 223 -5.75 -2.16 0.20
N ILE A 224 -5.13 -1.43 -0.74
CA ILE A 224 -5.57 -0.08 -1.11
C ILE A 224 -6.95 -0.11 -1.76
N ALA A 225 -7.23 -1.02 -2.69
CA ALA A 225 -8.52 -1.13 -3.36
C ALA A 225 -9.67 -1.44 -2.35
N ARG A 226 -9.39 -2.28 -1.35
CA ARG A 226 -10.28 -2.61 -0.23
C ARG A 226 -10.55 -1.44 0.70
N ASP A 227 -9.54 -0.61 0.92
CA ASP A 227 -9.69 0.64 1.67
C ASP A 227 -10.59 1.61 0.88
N ILE A 228 -10.25 1.86 -0.39
CA ILE A 228 -11.00 2.73 -1.29
C ILE A 228 -12.49 2.36 -1.35
N GLU A 229 -12.84 1.07 -1.51
CA GLU A 229 -14.26 0.67 -1.56
C GLU A 229 -15.01 0.91 -0.25
N SER A 230 -14.31 0.96 0.88
CA SER A 230 -14.89 1.19 2.20
C SER A 230 -15.22 2.67 2.48
N VAL A 231 -14.76 3.58 1.61
CA VAL A 231 -14.89 5.03 1.79
C VAL A 231 -16.03 5.57 0.92
N GLY A 232 -17.10 6.03 1.57
CA GLY A 232 -18.32 6.51 0.90
C GLY A 232 -18.11 7.64 -0.12
N THR A 233 -17.11 8.51 0.07
CA THR A 233 -16.82 9.63 -0.86
C THR A 233 -16.23 9.15 -2.19
N ASN A 234 -15.78 7.91 -2.29
CA ASN A 234 -15.34 7.30 -3.55
C ASN A 234 -16.49 6.78 -4.40
N TRP A 235 -17.69 6.69 -3.81
CA TRP A 235 -18.90 6.27 -4.50
C TRP A 235 -19.66 7.50 -5.00
N THR A 236 -20.16 7.47 -6.23
CA THR A 236 -20.89 8.60 -6.81
C THR A 236 -22.19 8.90 -6.09
N GLY A 237 -22.76 7.93 -5.37
CA GLY A 237 -23.92 8.13 -4.50
C GLY A 237 -23.58 8.62 -3.09
N GLY A 238 -22.31 8.90 -2.78
CA GLY A 238 -21.85 9.47 -1.50
C GLY A 238 -21.87 8.52 -0.31
N SER A 239 -22.16 7.23 -0.52
CA SER A 239 -22.18 6.18 0.51
C SER A 239 -21.71 4.87 -0.10
N VAL A 240 -21.13 4.00 0.72
CA VAL A 240 -20.60 2.70 0.27
C VAL A 240 -21.68 1.89 -0.44
N GLY A 241 -21.39 1.43 -1.65
CA GLY A 241 -22.31 0.68 -2.49
C GLY A 241 -23.39 1.49 -3.19
N SER A 242 -23.41 2.82 -3.05
CA SER A 242 -24.41 3.70 -3.70
C SER A 242 -23.86 4.31 -4.98
N GLY A 243 -24.53 4.06 -6.10
CA GLY A 243 -24.03 4.47 -7.43
C GLY A 243 -22.86 3.60 -7.88
N VAL A 244 -21.81 4.22 -8.40
CA VAL A 244 -20.60 3.52 -8.86
C VAL A 244 -19.37 4.01 -8.12
N LEU A 245 -18.40 3.12 -7.95
CA LEU A 245 -17.06 3.52 -7.52
C LEU A 245 -16.39 4.31 -8.66
N LYS A 246 -15.79 5.45 -8.33
CA LYS A 246 -15.11 6.32 -9.30
C LYS A 246 -13.95 5.58 -9.98
N ARG A 247 -13.78 5.79 -11.29
CA ARG A 247 -12.81 5.06 -12.15
C ARG A 247 -11.77 5.94 -12.84
N GLY A 248 -11.88 7.26 -12.78
CA GLY A 248 -10.90 8.14 -13.42
C GLY A 248 -11.08 8.35 -14.93
N ASN A 249 -9.97 8.67 -15.63
CA ASN A 249 -9.94 8.86 -17.08
C ASN A 249 -10.02 7.50 -17.78
N VAL A 250 -11.12 7.23 -18.48
CA VAL A 250 -11.35 5.91 -19.09
C VAL A 250 -11.89 6.01 -20.51
N GLY A 251 -11.80 7.20 -21.13
CA GLY A 251 -12.22 7.43 -22.52
C GLY A 251 -13.74 7.49 -22.71
N ASP A 252 -14.48 7.64 -21.62
CA ASP A 252 -15.94 7.68 -21.60
C ASP A 252 -16.43 8.66 -20.51
N THR A 253 -17.65 9.16 -20.64
CA THR A 253 -18.26 10.16 -19.76
C THR A 253 -19.47 9.63 -18.98
N VAL A 254 -19.67 8.30 -18.93
CA VAL A 254 -20.68 7.68 -18.05
C VAL A 254 -20.38 7.99 -16.57
N THR A 255 -21.39 7.92 -15.70
CA THR A 255 -21.26 8.14 -14.26
C THR A 255 -20.02 7.43 -13.69
N GLY A 256 -19.23 8.19 -12.91
CA GLY A 256 -17.98 7.71 -12.30
C GLY A 256 -16.74 7.82 -13.18
N ASN A 257 -16.89 8.27 -14.43
CA ASN A 257 -15.84 8.33 -15.45
C ASN A 257 -15.65 9.76 -15.97
N TYR A 258 -14.53 9.98 -16.63
CA TYR A 258 -14.37 11.09 -17.57
C TYR A 258 -13.46 10.70 -18.74
N ASN A 259 -13.44 11.57 -19.75
CA ASN A 259 -12.59 11.45 -20.92
C ASN A 259 -11.65 12.67 -20.95
N GLY A 260 -10.38 12.43 -20.62
CA GLY A 260 -9.32 13.44 -20.53
C GLY A 260 -8.34 13.36 -21.70
N ALA A 261 -7.12 13.88 -21.50
CA ALA A 261 -6.01 13.63 -22.41
C ALA A 261 -5.41 12.24 -22.14
N ASP A 262 -4.73 11.65 -23.14
CA ASP A 262 -4.29 10.25 -23.12
C ASP A 262 -2.78 10.10 -23.41
N PRO A 263 -1.94 9.74 -22.41
CA PRO A 263 -2.26 9.79 -20.99
C PRO A 263 -2.45 11.21 -20.47
N GLU A 264 -3.17 11.33 -19.36
CA GLU A 264 -3.46 12.61 -18.72
C GLU A 264 -2.26 13.08 -17.90
N ALA A 265 -1.89 14.34 -18.11
CA ALA A 265 -0.85 15.01 -17.32
C ALA A 265 -1.44 15.62 -16.04
N GLY A 266 -1.09 15.05 -14.89
CA GLY A 266 -1.59 15.51 -13.59
C GLY A 266 -3.11 15.33 -13.41
N VAL A 267 -3.65 15.86 -12.32
CA VAL A 267 -5.05 15.60 -11.91
C VAL A 267 -5.94 16.76 -12.35
N THR A 268 -6.65 16.59 -13.47
CA THR A 268 -7.54 17.64 -14.01
C THR A 268 -9.00 17.48 -13.56
N ASN A 269 -9.38 16.28 -13.12
CA ASN A 269 -10.75 15.95 -12.75
C ASN A 269 -10.82 15.29 -11.36
N SER A 270 -11.81 15.69 -10.58
CA SER A 270 -12.08 15.12 -9.25
C SER A 270 -12.34 13.61 -9.24
N LEU A 271 -12.78 13.02 -10.36
CA LEU A 271 -13.04 11.60 -10.50
C LEU A 271 -11.76 10.75 -10.59
N ALA A 272 -10.60 11.36 -10.86
CA ALA A 272 -9.30 10.68 -10.74
C ALA A 272 -8.78 10.60 -9.31
N THR A 273 -9.42 11.29 -8.36
CA THR A 273 -9.00 11.29 -6.96
C THR A 273 -9.86 10.34 -6.14
N LEU A 274 -9.20 9.40 -5.48
CA LEU A 274 -9.79 8.46 -4.53
C LEU A 274 -9.23 8.75 -3.15
N TYR A 275 -10.03 8.46 -2.13
CA TYR A 275 -9.73 8.72 -0.73
C TYR A 275 -9.50 7.41 0.01
N LEU A 276 -8.44 7.35 0.81
CA LEU A 276 -8.23 6.29 1.78
C LEU A 276 -8.97 6.63 3.08
N PHE A 277 -9.24 5.62 3.89
CA PHE A 277 -9.97 5.78 5.14
C PHE A 277 -9.27 6.73 6.11
N ASN A 278 -7.94 6.80 6.05
CA ASN A 278 -7.14 7.74 6.85
C ASN A 278 -7.15 9.19 6.33
N GLY A 279 -7.92 9.49 5.28
CA GLY A 279 -8.07 10.82 4.68
C GLY A 279 -7.01 11.17 3.63
N GLN A 280 -6.02 10.31 3.39
CA GLN A 280 -5.07 10.49 2.29
C GLN A 280 -5.76 10.36 0.94
N THR A 281 -5.20 11.02 -0.06
CA THR A 281 -5.71 10.96 -1.44
C THR A 281 -4.73 10.22 -2.31
N ILE A 282 -5.26 9.38 -3.19
CA ILE A 282 -4.50 8.68 -4.22
C ILE A 282 -5.11 9.01 -5.58
N HIS A 283 -4.28 9.27 -6.56
CA HIS A 283 -4.71 9.75 -7.86
C HIS A 283 -4.41 8.73 -8.95
N HIS A 284 -5.33 8.64 -9.92
CA HIS A 284 -5.26 7.73 -11.05
C HIS A 284 -4.94 6.28 -10.63
N PHE A 285 -5.44 5.85 -9.46
CA PHE A 285 -5.30 4.46 -9.02
C PHE A 285 -6.19 3.51 -9.84
N SER A 286 -7.13 4.07 -10.59
CA SER A 286 -7.78 3.42 -11.72
C SER A 286 -8.00 4.42 -12.85
N GLY A 287 -8.09 3.91 -14.07
CA GLY A 287 -8.07 4.73 -15.27
C GLY A 287 -6.71 5.37 -15.52
N ASN A 288 -6.65 6.22 -16.53
CA ASN A 288 -5.44 6.80 -17.11
C ASN A 288 -4.52 5.73 -17.68
N VAL A 289 -3.67 5.05 -16.91
CA VAL A 289 -2.85 3.94 -17.41
C VAL A 289 -3.05 2.65 -16.62
N TRP A 290 -2.88 1.51 -17.30
CA TRP A 290 -2.69 0.24 -16.61
C TRP A 290 -1.41 0.28 -15.80
N GLU A 291 -1.45 -0.23 -14.58
CA GLU A 291 -0.28 -0.27 -13.72
C GLU A 291 0.23 -1.69 -13.54
N TRP A 292 1.52 -1.90 -13.83
CA TRP A 292 2.20 -3.15 -13.53
C TRP A 292 2.21 -3.42 -12.02
N VAL A 293 2.01 -4.69 -11.67
CA VAL A 293 2.10 -5.20 -10.31
C VAL A 293 3.21 -6.25 -10.24
N ASP A 294 3.93 -6.35 -9.13
CA ASP A 294 4.94 -7.40 -8.89
C ASP A 294 4.29 -8.77 -8.68
N TYR A 295 3.75 -9.33 -9.75
CA TYR A 295 3.14 -10.65 -9.79
C TYR A 295 3.09 -11.17 -11.23
N THR A 296 3.39 -12.47 -11.40
CA THR A 296 3.26 -13.16 -12.68
C THR A 296 2.47 -14.45 -12.51
N ILE A 297 1.68 -14.80 -13.52
CA ILE A 297 0.97 -16.08 -13.59
C ILE A 297 1.47 -16.92 -14.77
N GLY A 298 1.46 -18.24 -14.61
CA GLY A 298 1.79 -19.19 -15.67
C GLY A 298 0.64 -20.14 -15.97
N THR A 299 0.94 -21.19 -16.73
CA THR A 299 0.01 -22.24 -17.18
C THR A 299 -0.98 -22.68 -16.10
N GLY A 300 -2.28 -22.62 -16.41
CA GLY A 300 -3.36 -23.12 -15.54
C GLY A 300 -3.75 -22.21 -14.36
N SER A 301 -3.26 -20.97 -14.32
CA SER A 301 -3.53 -20.00 -13.24
C SER A 301 -4.51 -18.89 -13.62
N ALA A 302 -5.12 -18.95 -14.80
CA ALA A 302 -6.11 -17.99 -15.25
C ALA A 302 -7.48 -18.22 -14.56
N PRO A 303 -8.30 -17.17 -14.36
CA PRO A 303 -9.62 -17.30 -13.78
C PRO A 303 -10.53 -18.11 -14.69
N SER A 304 -11.53 -18.76 -14.08
CA SER A 304 -12.63 -19.36 -14.80
C SER A 304 -13.96 -19.06 -14.11
N GLN A 305 -14.97 -18.77 -14.93
CA GLN A 305 -16.37 -18.82 -14.51
C GLN A 305 -16.93 -20.19 -14.90
N GLN A 306 -17.86 -20.73 -14.12
CA GLN A 306 -18.59 -21.94 -14.46
C GLN A 306 -20.08 -21.61 -14.61
N PRO A 307 -20.76 -22.06 -15.69
CA PRO A 307 -20.20 -22.78 -16.84
C PRO A 307 -19.53 -21.80 -17.83
N GLN A 308 -18.32 -22.12 -18.30
CA GLN A 308 -17.73 -21.44 -19.44
C GLN A 308 -17.06 -22.46 -20.35
N ALA A 309 -17.39 -22.40 -21.64
CA ALA A 309 -16.64 -23.14 -22.64
C ALA A 309 -15.17 -22.64 -22.65
N PRO A 310 -14.17 -23.52 -22.84
CA PRO A 310 -12.79 -23.06 -23.05
C PRO A 310 -12.77 -22.08 -24.23
N THR A 311 -12.23 -20.88 -24.02
CA THR A 311 -12.12 -19.88 -25.08
C THR A 311 -10.64 -19.58 -25.31
N SER A 312 -10.17 -19.80 -26.54
CA SER A 312 -8.83 -19.38 -26.97
C SER A 312 -8.73 -17.87 -27.23
N ALA A 313 -9.84 -17.14 -27.15
CA ALA A 313 -9.92 -15.70 -27.26
C ALA A 313 -9.83 -15.03 -25.88
N TRP A 314 -9.26 -13.82 -25.85
CA TRP A 314 -9.32 -12.94 -24.68
C TRP A 314 -10.75 -12.55 -24.38
N ALA A 315 -11.15 -12.70 -23.12
CA ALA A 315 -12.48 -12.38 -22.63
C ALA A 315 -12.39 -11.49 -21.38
N ALA A 316 -13.46 -10.75 -21.12
CA ALA A 316 -13.66 -10.02 -19.87
C ALA A 316 -14.64 -10.78 -18.97
N LEU A 317 -14.38 -10.79 -17.67
CA LEU A 317 -15.35 -11.22 -16.66
C LEU A 317 -15.46 -10.21 -15.52
N ASN A 318 -16.59 -10.22 -14.83
CA ASN A 318 -16.72 -9.50 -13.56
C ASN A 318 -16.05 -10.30 -12.45
N SER A 319 -15.38 -9.64 -11.50
CA SER A 319 -14.77 -10.35 -10.38
C SER A 319 -15.78 -11.17 -9.58
N LYS A 320 -17.04 -10.71 -9.46
CA LYS A 320 -18.13 -11.46 -8.80
C LYS A 320 -18.37 -12.85 -9.39
N ASP A 321 -18.12 -12.98 -10.70
CA ASP A 321 -18.42 -14.18 -11.48
C ASP A 321 -17.25 -15.17 -11.47
N VAL A 322 -16.12 -14.82 -10.80
CA VAL A 322 -15.05 -15.80 -10.63
C VAL A 322 -15.47 -16.89 -9.66
N THR A 323 -15.64 -18.08 -10.21
CA THR A 323 -15.95 -19.29 -9.43
C THR A 323 -14.71 -20.09 -9.05
N ASN A 324 -13.63 -20.00 -9.83
CA ASN A 324 -12.39 -20.73 -9.60
C ASN A 324 -11.18 -19.98 -10.20
N TRP A 325 -10.03 -20.07 -9.53
CA TRP A 325 -8.75 -19.45 -9.90
C TRP A 325 -7.60 -20.47 -9.93
N GLY A 326 -7.91 -21.71 -10.33
CA GLY A 326 -6.96 -22.82 -10.20
C GLY A 326 -6.46 -22.96 -8.76
N THR A 327 -5.19 -23.32 -8.58
CA THR A 327 -4.58 -23.55 -7.26
C THR A 327 -3.80 -22.35 -6.72
N VAL A 328 -3.79 -21.19 -7.39
CA VAL A 328 -2.74 -20.16 -7.17
C VAL A 328 -3.27 -18.79 -6.73
N PHE A 329 -4.45 -18.32 -7.18
CA PHE A 329 -4.82 -16.89 -7.05
C PHE A 329 -6.28 -16.63 -6.66
N GLY A 330 -6.68 -16.91 -5.41
CA GLY A 330 -8.10 -16.87 -4.98
C GLY A 330 -8.82 -15.51 -5.10
N TYR A 331 -10.16 -15.53 -5.02
CA TYR A 331 -11.06 -14.35 -5.18
C TYR A 331 -10.64 -13.11 -4.39
N ASP A 332 -10.14 -13.30 -3.16
CA ASP A 332 -9.72 -12.20 -2.27
C ASP A 332 -8.59 -11.35 -2.86
N ASN A 333 -7.90 -11.87 -3.87
CA ASN A 333 -6.86 -11.17 -4.60
C ASN A 333 -7.37 -10.36 -5.80
N VAL A 334 -8.67 -10.36 -6.13
CA VAL A 334 -9.17 -9.76 -7.38
C VAL A 334 -10.50 -9.02 -7.29
N GLY A 335 -11.34 -9.30 -6.31
CA GLY A 335 -12.68 -8.72 -6.23
C GLY A 335 -12.86 -7.73 -5.08
N PRO A 336 -14.02 -7.08 -4.93
CA PRO A 336 -14.49 -6.33 -3.75
C PRO A 336 -14.84 -7.25 -2.55
N LYS A 337 -14.91 -6.69 -1.32
CA LYS A 337 -15.24 -7.49 -0.10
C LYS A 337 -16.68 -7.97 -0.19
N ASN A 338 -17.58 -7.06 -0.57
CA ASN A 338 -18.92 -7.41 -0.95
C ASN A 338 -18.93 -7.83 -2.42
N LYS A 339 -19.08 -9.13 -2.67
CA LYS A 339 -19.04 -9.69 -4.02
C LYS A 339 -20.01 -9.04 -5.00
N ASN A 340 -21.12 -8.48 -4.52
CA ASN A 340 -22.11 -7.80 -5.37
C ASN A 340 -21.57 -6.54 -6.03
N TYR A 341 -20.54 -5.89 -5.44
CA TYR A 341 -19.89 -4.74 -6.06
C TYR A 341 -18.93 -5.15 -7.19
N GLY A 342 -18.66 -6.45 -7.35
CA GLY A 342 -17.62 -6.97 -8.23
C GLY A 342 -18.01 -6.97 -9.69
N THR A 343 -18.69 -5.94 -10.18
CA THR A 343 -19.13 -5.77 -11.56
C THR A 343 -18.72 -4.42 -12.12
N THR A 344 -18.63 -4.33 -13.46
CA THR A 344 -18.45 -3.05 -14.16
C THR A 344 -19.58 -2.06 -13.89
N SER A 345 -20.79 -2.52 -13.59
CA SER A 345 -21.92 -1.66 -13.22
C SER A 345 -21.76 -0.96 -11.86
N TYR A 346 -20.91 -1.48 -10.97
CA TYR A 346 -20.58 -0.86 -9.68
C TYR A 346 -19.22 -0.13 -9.70
N GLY A 347 -18.52 -0.07 -10.83
CA GLY A 347 -17.21 0.60 -10.90
C GLY A 347 -16.01 -0.26 -10.49
N ALA A 348 -16.18 -1.57 -10.25
CA ALA A 348 -15.06 -2.42 -9.85
C ALA A 348 -14.05 -2.66 -10.99
N GLY A 349 -14.51 -2.66 -12.23
CA GLY A 349 -13.73 -3.01 -13.41
C GLY A 349 -13.84 -4.48 -13.79
N ALA A 350 -13.19 -4.84 -14.89
CA ALA A 350 -13.23 -6.17 -15.48
C ALA A 350 -11.90 -6.91 -15.31
N ILE A 351 -11.98 -8.24 -15.36
CA ILE A 351 -10.83 -9.13 -15.41
C ILE A 351 -10.68 -9.66 -16.83
N TRP A 352 -9.57 -9.32 -17.49
CA TRP A 352 -9.24 -9.73 -18.84
C TRP A 352 -8.30 -10.93 -18.81
N TYR A 353 -8.74 -12.03 -19.41
CA TYR A 353 -8.09 -13.33 -19.29
C TYR A 353 -8.29 -14.20 -20.54
N ASN A 354 -7.47 -15.24 -20.62
CA ASN A 354 -7.63 -16.35 -21.54
C ASN A 354 -7.35 -17.64 -20.76
N ASN A 355 -8.36 -18.48 -20.56
CA ASN A 355 -8.25 -19.67 -19.71
C ASN A 355 -7.47 -20.83 -20.36
N THR A 356 -7.13 -20.70 -21.65
CA THR A 356 -6.27 -21.66 -22.37
C THR A 356 -4.84 -21.15 -22.55
N ASP A 357 -4.56 -19.92 -22.15
CA ASP A 357 -3.22 -19.36 -22.25
C ASP A 357 -2.27 -20.02 -21.24
N VAL A 358 -1.08 -20.34 -21.74
CA VAL A 358 -0.04 -21.07 -21.00
C VAL A 358 1.25 -20.25 -20.90
N ALA A 359 1.28 -19.05 -21.48
CA ALA A 359 2.43 -18.18 -21.39
C ALA A 359 2.57 -17.59 -19.97
N LEU A 360 3.79 -17.13 -19.66
CA LEU A 360 4.02 -16.32 -18.47
C LEU A 360 3.42 -14.93 -18.71
N ARG A 361 2.50 -14.52 -17.84
CA ARG A 361 1.82 -13.23 -17.91
C ARG A 361 2.09 -12.38 -16.68
N ALA A 362 2.36 -11.11 -16.91
CA ALA A 362 2.43 -10.08 -15.89
C ALA A 362 1.02 -9.57 -15.57
N LEU A 363 0.77 -9.25 -14.30
CA LEU A 363 -0.47 -8.60 -13.89
C LEU A 363 -0.39 -7.10 -14.14
N GLY A 364 -1.40 -6.58 -14.84
CA GLY A 364 -1.73 -5.16 -14.88
C GLY A 364 -3.02 -4.87 -14.12
N ARG A 365 -3.12 -3.70 -13.48
CA ARG A 365 -4.29 -3.28 -12.69
C ARG A 365 -4.82 -1.89 -13.09
N GLY A 366 -6.04 -1.57 -12.65
CA GLY A 366 -6.59 -0.20 -12.68
C GLY A 366 -7.37 0.15 -13.96
N GLY A 367 -6.94 -0.36 -15.11
CA GLY A 367 -7.50 0.05 -16.41
C GLY A 367 -6.85 1.30 -16.96
N GLY A 368 -6.88 1.48 -18.27
CA GLY A 368 -6.37 2.68 -18.96
C GLY A 368 -7.46 3.60 -19.51
N TRP A 369 -7.05 4.67 -20.18
CA TRP A 369 -7.91 5.64 -20.86
C TRP A 369 -8.78 5.05 -21.97
N ASP A 370 -8.50 3.83 -22.43
CA ASP A 370 -9.26 3.12 -23.47
C ASP A 370 -10.15 2.00 -22.90
N SER A 371 -10.18 1.84 -21.58
CA SER A 371 -10.81 0.69 -20.93
C SER A 371 -12.31 0.88 -20.67
N THR A 372 -12.85 2.09 -20.82
CA THR A 372 -14.27 2.42 -20.59
C THR A 372 -14.79 1.88 -19.24
N SER A 373 -15.92 1.18 -19.22
CA SER A 373 -16.48 0.53 -18.02
C SER A 373 -15.64 -0.63 -17.46
N GLY A 374 -14.64 -1.10 -18.22
CA GLY A 374 -13.72 -2.17 -17.82
C GLY A 374 -12.62 -1.72 -16.86
N ALA A 375 -12.38 -0.41 -16.73
CA ALA A 375 -11.48 0.14 -15.72
C ALA A 375 -12.09 0.10 -14.31
N GLY A 376 -11.23 0.23 -13.29
CA GLY A 376 -11.63 0.26 -11.88
C GLY A 376 -10.54 -0.28 -10.98
N VAL A 377 -10.64 -0.01 -9.68
CA VAL A 377 -9.60 -0.37 -8.71
C VAL A 377 -9.41 -1.88 -8.55
N PHE A 378 -10.38 -2.68 -9.00
CA PHE A 378 -10.30 -4.14 -9.05
C PHE A 378 -10.08 -4.69 -10.48
N ALA A 379 -9.95 -3.83 -11.49
CA ALA A 379 -9.66 -4.24 -12.86
C ALA A 379 -8.32 -4.97 -12.90
N LEU A 380 -8.26 -6.01 -13.73
CA LEU A 380 -7.09 -6.86 -13.88
C LEU A 380 -6.93 -7.26 -15.35
N ILE A 381 -5.71 -7.18 -15.87
CA ILE A 381 -5.36 -7.71 -17.19
C ILE A 381 -4.25 -8.74 -17.07
N LEU A 382 -4.43 -9.85 -17.78
CA LEU A 382 -3.49 -10.97 -17.84
C LEU A 382 -2.91 -11.15 -19.25
N GLY A 383 -3.00 -10.11 -20.10
CA GLY A 383 -2.70 -10.13 -21.53
C GLY A 383 -1.22 -10.19 -21.91
N SER A 384 -0.35 -9.67 -21.05
CA SER A 384 0.99 -9.23 -21.46
C SER A 384 2.08 -10.04 -20.78
N SER A 385 3.18 -10.30 -21.50
CA SER A 385 4.43 -10.82 -20.95
C SER A 385 5.08 -9.79 -20.03
N PRO A 386 5.85 -10.20 -19.01
CA PRO A 386 6.68 -9.30 -18.19
C PRO A 386 7.66 -8.39 -18.97
N THR A 387 7.96 -8.74 -20.22
CA THR A 387 8.85 -7.99 -21.12
C THR A 387 8.10 -7.03 -22.04
N ASP A 388 6.78 -7.13 -22.14
CA ASP A 388 5.99 -6.31 -23.05
C ASP A 388 5.96 -4.86 -22.57
N THR A 389 5.88 -3.94 -23.52
CA THR A 389 5.73 -2.50 -23.29
C THR A 389 4.51 -2.01 -24.05
N GLY A 390 3.81 -1.01 -23.52
CA GLY A 390 2.68 -0.39 -24.21
C GLY A 390 2.49 1.06 -23.81
N ALA A 391 1.87 1.84 -24.70
CA ALA A 391 1.61 3.26 -24.46
C ALA A 391 0.72 3.48 -23.24
N ASN A 392 -0.20 2.56 -22.94
CA ASN A 392 -1.11 2.59 -21.80
C ASN A 392 -0.61 1.76 -20.60
N GLY A 393 0.66 1.32 -20.59
CA GLY A 393 1.25 0.54 -19.51
C GLY A 393 2.28 1.35 -18.72
N GLY A 394 1.94 1.69 -17.48
CA GLY A 394 2.78 2.36 -16.50
C GLY A 394 2.89 1.56 -15.19
N PHE A 395 3.15 2.23 -14.07
CA PHE A 395 3.38 1.59 -12.78
C PHE A 395 3.31 2.59 -11.62
N ARG A 396 3.32 2.05 -10.39
CA ARG A 396 3.64 2.78 -9.17
C ARG A 396 4.51 1.98 -8.23
N CYS A 397 5.26 2.68 -7.40
CA CYS A 397 6.13 2.07 -6.40
C CYS A 397 5.52 2.12 -4.99
N ALA A 398 5.87 1.13 -4.16
CA ALA A 398 5.53 1.01 -2.75
C ALA A 398 6.81 0.76 -1.91
N ARG A 399 6.77 1.03 -0.59
CA ARG A 399 7.90 0.79 0.33
C ARG A 399 7.44 0.53 1.77
#